data_AF-A0A935P051-F1
#
_entry.id   AF-A0A935P051-F1
#
_cell.length_a   1.000
_cell.length_b   1.000
_cell.length_c   1.000
_cell.angle_alpha   90.00
_cell.angle_beta   90.00
_cell.angle_gamma   90.00
#
_symmetry.space_group_name_H-M   'P 1'
#
loop_
_entity.id
_entity.type
_entity.pdbx_description
1 polymer ?
#
loop_
_entity_poly.entity_id
_entity_poly.type
_entity_poly.pdbx_seq_one_letter_code
_entity_poly.pdbx_strand_id
1 'polypeptide(L)'
;MIRAGLGRATSPVTSAAMWATLGDVLTLGGDFLGAEEAFGNAGKVPGFEVRAASGLARVYARTARLPQMVQALRTAARGSAAAGARPPAADAAAGPSSSPSSPRTS
;
A
#
# COMPACT_ATOMS: atom_id res chain seq x y z
N MET A 1 -27.11 15.73 -13.41
CA MET A 1 -26.80 14.60 -12.50
C MET A 1 -25.41 14.78 -11.89
N ILE A 2 -25.29 15.37 -10.68
CA ILE A 2 -23.99 15.54 -9.96
C ILE A 2 -24.10 14.97 -8.53
N ARG A 3 -25.00 14.00 -8.31
CA ARG A 3 -25.24 13.40 -6.97
C ARG A 3 -24.67 11.98 -6.82
N ALA A 4 -24.14 11.40 -7.90
CA ALA A 4 -23.45 10.09 -7.87
C ALA A 4 -21.95 10.18 -7.52
N GLY A 5 -21.34 11.36 -7.60
CA GLY A 5 -19.90 11.55 -7.37
C GLY A 5 -19.52 11.86 -5.91
N LEU A 6 -20.42 12.45 -5.13
CA LEU A 6 -20.13 12.90 -3.76
C LEU A 6 -20.42 11.85 -2.68
N GLY A 7 -21.14 10.77 -3.00
CA GLY A 7 -21.34 9.62 -2.10
C GLY A 7 -20.09 8.74 -1.95
N ARG A 8 -19.06 8.95 -2.78
CA ARG A 8 -17.73 8.30 -2.70
C ARG A 8 -16.76 9.06 -1.77
N ALA A 9 -17.20 10.13 -1.11
CA ALA A 9 -16.34 11.04 -0.36
C ALA A 9 -15.77 10.49 0.96
N THR A 10 -16.09 9.26 1.38
CA THR A 10 -15.34 8.59 2.45
C THR A 10 -15.19 7.11 2.14
N SER A 11 -14.52 6.77 1.04
CA SER A 11 -14.27 5.37 0.71
C SER A 11 -13.46 4.71 1.85
N PRO A 12 -13.73 3.44 2.22
CA PRO A 12 -12.96 2.73 3.25
C PRO A 12 -11.45 2.75 2.98
N VAL A 13 -11.07 2.71 1.71
CA VAL A 13 -9.67 2.83 1.23
C VAL A 13 -9.08 4.20 1.55
N THR A 14 -9.82 5.28 1.29
CA THR A 14 -9.37 6.65 1.61
C THR A 14 -9.23 6.82 3.13
N SER A 15 -10.19 6.30 3.90
CA SER A 15 -10.13 6.33 5.37
C SER A 15 -8.92 5.57 5.89
N ALA A 16 -8.65 4.36 5.38
CA ALA A 16 -7.48 3.57 5.76
C ALA A 16 -6.15 4.27 5.40
N ALA A 17 -6.09 4.94 4.25
CA ALA A 17 -4.92 5.73 3.86
C ALA A 17 -4.68 6.91 4.83
N MET A 18 -5.75 7.59 5.26
CA MET A 18 -5.66 8.65 6.26
C MET A 18 -5.21 8.12 7.61
N TRP A 19 -5.75 6.98 8.07
CA TRP A 19 -5.31 6.31 9.29
C TRP A 19 -3.84 5.90 9.24
N ALA A 20 -3.36 5.35 8.12
CA ALA A 20 -1.96 5.01 7.96
C ALA A 20 -1.06 6.26 7.98
N THR A 21 -1.50 7.34 7.34
CA THR A 21 -0.76 8.62 7.33
C THR A 21 -0.72 9.24 8.73
N LEU A 22 -1.83 9.18 9.47
CA LEU A 22 -1.89 9.63 10.86
C LEU A 22 -0.93 8.81 11.74
N GLY A 23 -0.88 7.49 11.57
CA GLY A 23 0.07 6.63 12.28
C GLY A 23 1.53 7.01 12.01
N ASP A 24 1.87 7.32 10.76
CA ASP A 24 3.20 7.80 10.38
C ASP A 24 3.55 9.13 11.09
N VAL A 25 2.62 10.10 11.10
CA VAL A 25 2.79 11.41 11.77
C VAL A 25 2.93 11.26 13.29
N LEU A 26 2.09 10.43 13.92
CA LEU A 26 2.15 10.19 15.38
C LEU A 26 3.46 9.48 15.78
N THR A 27 3.94 8.54 14.96
CA THR A 27 5.24 7.89 15.15
C THR A 27 6.40 8.89 15.11
N LEU A 28 6.32 9.89 14.23
CA LEU A 28 7.29 10.98 14.17
C LEU A 28 7.19 11.93 15.38
N GLY A 29 5.97 12.20 15.84
CA GLY A 29 5.69 13.03 17.03
C GLY A 29 6.01 12.35 18.37
N GLY A 30 6.30 11.06 18.38
CA GLY A 30 6.59 10.29 19.60
C GLY A 30 5.34 9.78 20.34
N ASP A 31 4.15 10.01 19.80
CA ASP A 31 2.92 9.41 20.30
C ASP A 31 2.74 8.00 19.72
N PHE A 32 3.40 7.04 20.37
CA PHE A 32 3.40 5.66 19.90
C PHE A 32 2.09 4.93 20.16
N LEU A 33 1.33 5.31 21.20
CA LEU A 33 0.04 4.69 21.50
C LEU A 33 -1.00 5.10 20.46
N GLY A 34 -1.07 6.40 20.14
CA GLY A 34 -1.92 6.90 19.07
C GLY A 34 -1.52 6.31 17.70
N ALA A 35 -0.22 6.15 17.45
CA ALA A 35 0.26 5.51 16.23
C ALA A 35 -0.19 4.04 16.10
N GLU A 36 -0.11 3.25 17.18
CA GLU A 36 -0.58 1.86 17.20
C GLU A 36 -2.07 1.76 16.89
N GLU A 37 -2.89 2.61 17.50
CA GLU A 37 -4.33 2.63 17.24
C GLU A 37 -4.63 3.01 15.79
N ALA A 38 -3.94 4.04 15.27
CA ALA A 38 -4.12 4.49 13.90
C ALA A 38 -3.76 3.40 12.87
N PHE A 39 -2.62 2.72 13.03
CA PHE A 39 -2.27 1.59 12.17
C PHE A 39 -3.22 0.40 12.37
N GLY A 40 -3.69 0.15 13.59
CA GLY A 40 -4.71 -0.87 13.87
C GLY A 40 -6.01 -0.61 13.12
N ASN A 41 -6.46 0.65 13.04
CA ASN A 41 -7.64 1.04 12.26
C ASN A 41 -7.40 0.93 10.76
N ALA A 42 -6.22 1.31 10.26
CA ALA A 42 -5.87 1.13 8.85
C ALA A 42 -5.87 -0.35 8.43
N GLY A 43 -5.35 -1.23 9.28
CA GLY A 43 -5.24 -2.68 9.01
C GLY A 43 -6.58 -3.43 8.99
N LYS A 44 -7.68 -2.80 9.42
CA LYS A 44 -9.03 -3.38 9.30
C LYS A 44 -9.57 -3.35 7.87
N VAL A 45 -8.96 -2.55 6.99
CA VAL A 45 -9.43 -2.39 5.60
C VAL A 45 -8.61 -3.30 4.67
N PRO A 46 -9.28 -4.13 3.84
CA PRO A 46 -8.60 -4.98 2.88
C PRO A 46 -7.66 -4.21 1.96
N GLY A 47 -6.44 -4.71 1.79
CA GLY A 47 -5.39 -4.08 0.99
C GLY A 47 -4.46 -3.13 1.77
N PHE A 48 -4.75 -2.85 3.04
CA PHE A 48 -3.90 -2.02 3.92
C PHE A 48 -3.13 -2.83 4.97
N GLU A 49 -3.33 -4.14 5.05
CA GLU A 49 -2.74 -5.01 6.08
C GLU A 49 -1.21 -4.95 6.05
N VAL A 50 -0.61 -4.97 4.85
CA VAL A 50 0.85 -4.89 4.68
C VAL A 50 1.39 -3.55 5.13
N ARG A 51 0.71 -2.46 4.76
CA ARG A 51 1.12 -1.10 5.12
C ARG A 51 1.00 -0.88 6.63
N ALA A 52 -0.14 -1.27 7.22
CA ALA A 52 -0.37 -1.18 8.66
C ALA A 52 0.64 -2.02 9.46
N ALA A 53 0.90 -3.26 9.04
CA ALA A 53 1.90 -4.12 9.69
C ALA A 53 3.32 -3.54 9.61
N SER A 54 3.68 -2.93 8.48
CA SER A 54 4.97 -2.23 8.33
C SER A 54 5.08 -1.00 9.23
N GLY A 55 3.98 -0.25 9.39
CA GLY A 55 3.89 0.88 10.32
C GLY A 55 4.05 0.43 11.78
N LEU A 56 3.30 -0.59 12.20
CA LEU A 56 3.38 -1.18 13.54
C LEU A 56 4.79 -1.69 13.86
N ALA A 57 5.48 -2.30 12.90
CA ALA A 57 6.87 -2.72 13.11
C ALA A 57 7.78 -1.54 13.46
N ARG A 58 7.61 -0.37 12.82
CA ARG A 58 8.40 0.84 13.13
C ARG A 58 8.07 1.37 14.52
N VAL A 59 6.80 1.36 14.91
CA VAL A 59 6.38 1.78 16.26
C VAL A 59 6.99 0.86 17.32
N TYR A 60 6.86 -0.46 17.15
CA TYR A 60 7.41 -1.44 18.07
C TYR A 60 8.95 -1.39 18.15
N ALA A 61 9.63 -1.05 17.05
CA ALA A 61 11.07 -0.81 17.07
C ALA A 61 11.43 0.39 17.95
N ARG A 62 10.69 1.51 17.84
CA ARG A 62 10.92 2.72 18.63
C ARG A 62 10.61 2.54 20.12
N THR A 63 9.68 1.67 20.47
CA THR A 63 9.30 1.38 21.86
C THR A 63 10.04 0.16 22.44
N ALA A 64 11.09 -0.35 21.79
CA ALA A 64 11.85 -1.54 22.20
C ALA A 64 11.01 -2.84 22.36
N ARG A 65 9.85 -2.94 21.70
CA ARG A 65 8.94 -4.11 21.72
C ARG A 65 9.33 -5.11 20.63
N LEU A 66 10.57 -5.61 20.69
CA LEU A 66 11.20 -6.42 19.62
C LEU A 66 10.41 -7.67 19.19
N PRO A 67 9.79 -8.47 20.08
CA PRO A 67 9.04 -9.65 19.66
C PRO A 67 7.86 -9.30 18.73
N GLN A 68 7.15 -8.21 19.05
CA GLN A 68 5.99 -7.77 18.29
C GLN A 68 6.39 -7.08 16.98
N MET A 69 7.53 -6.37 16.97
CA MET A 69 8.15 -5.87 15.74
C MET A 69 8.40 -7.03 14.75
N VAL A 70 9.02 -8.13 15.21
CA VAL A 70 9.30 -9.29 14.35
C VAL A 70 8.01 -9.91 13.82
N GLN A 71 6.99 -10.05 14.67
CA GLN A 71 5.68 -10.56 14.24
C GLN A 71 5.02 -9.67 13.18
N ALA A 72 5.07 -8.35 13.36
CA ALA A 72 4.55 -7.38 12.42
C ALA A 72 5.28 -7.45 11.06
N LEU A 73 6.61 -7.55 11.07
CA LEU A 73 7.42 -7.73 9.86
C LEU A 73 7.10 -9.04 9.13
N ARG A 74 6.91 -10.14 9.86
CA ARG A 74 6.50 -11.42 9.26
C ARG A 74 5.13 -11.32 8.59
N THR A 75 4.19 -10.60 9.18
CA THR A 75 2.87 -10.36 8.58
C THR A 75 2.98 -9.51 7.32
N ALA A 76 3.76 -8.43 7.36
CA ALA A 76 4.02 -7.60 6.19
C ALA A 76 4.68 -8.41 5.05
N ALA A 77 5.72 -9.20 5.35
CA ALA A 77 6.43 -10.01 4.37
C ALA A 77 5.52 -11.05 3.69
N ARG A 78 4.65 -11.73 4.45
CA ARG A 78 3.68 -12.68 3.89
C ARG A 78 2.68 -12.00 2.96
N GLY A 79 2.15 -10.84 3.35
CA GLY A 79 1.21 -10.10 2.51
C GLY A 79 1.86 -9.52 1.24
N SER A 80 3.11 -9.08 1.31
CA SER A 80 3.86 -8.60 0.13
C SER A 80 4.16 -9.72 -0.87
N ALA A 81 4.49 -10.92 -0.39
CA ALA A 81 4.69 -12.09 -1.24
C ALA A 81 3.39 -12.51 -1.95
N ALA A 82 2.24 -12.44 -1.26
CA ALA A 82 0.94 -12.71 -1.85
C ALA A 82 0.52 -11.66 -2.89
N ALA A 83 0.85 -10.38 -2.68
CA ALA A 83 0.58 -9.30 -3.64
C ALA A 83 1.49 -9.37 -4.89
N GLY A 84 2.72 -9.89 -4.73
CA GLY A 84 3.68 -10.11 -5.81
C GLY A 84 3.37 -11.34 -6.68
N ALA A 85 2.52 -12.26 -6.22
CA ALA A 85 2.09 -13.45 -6.98
C ALA A 85 0.95 -13.16 -7.98
N ARG A 86 0.78 -11.90 -8.40
CA ARG A 86 -0.06 -11.57 -9.56
C ARG A 86 0.70 -12.03 -10.80
N PRO A 87 0.16 -12.94 -11.65
CA PRO A 87 0.83 -13.31 -12.88
C PRO A 87 1.13 -12.04 -13.68
N PRO A 88 2.34 -11.87 -14.25
CA PRO A 88 2.60 -10.75 -15.14
C PRO A 88 1.53 -10.78 -16.23
N ALA A 89 0.84 -9.64 -16.39
CA ALA A 89 -0.19 -9.49 -17.40
C ALA A 89 0.35 -9.96 -18.75
N ALA A 90 -0.39 -10.84 -19.42
CA ALA A 90 -0.11 -11.40 -20.73
C ALA A 90 -0.21 -10.37 -21.87
N ASP A 91 0.02 -9.09 -21.60
CA ASP A 91 -0.16 -7.96 -22.53
C ASP A 91 1.17 -7.26 -22.86
N ALA A 92 2.22 -8.05 -23.12
CA ALA A 92 3.50 -7.53 -23.63
C ALA A 92 4.04 -8.33 -24.82
N ALA A 93 3.15 -8.91 -25.64
CA ALA A 93 3.52 -9.60 -26.88
C ALA A 93 2.63 -9.15 -28.06
N ALA A 94 2.66 -7.85 -28.37
CA ALA A 94 2.28 -7.33 -29.68
C ALA A 94 2.99 -5.99 -29.89
N GLY A 95 4.32 -6.02 -30.05
CA GLY A 95 5.03 -4.90 -30.64
C GLY A 95 4.60 -4.77 -32.11
N PRO A 96 4.14 -3.62 -32.60
CA PRO A 96 4.00 -3.43 -34.03
C PRO A 96 5.40 -3.42 -34.64
N SER A 97 5.65 -4.43 -35.46
CA SER A 97 6.82 -4.60 -36.31
C SER A 97 7.09 -3.33 -37.12
N SER A 98 8.10 -2.57 -36.70
CA SER A 98 8.81 -1.65 -37.59
C SER A 98 9.44 -2.46 -38.71
N SER A 99 9.04 -2.20 -39.94
CA SER A 99 9.72 -2.64 -41.16
C SER A 99 9.78 -1.51 -42.18
N PRO A 100 10.80 -1.52 -43.05
CA PRO A 100 11.63 -0.35 -43.28
C PRO A 100 11.27 0.45 -44.54
N SER A 101 11.68 1.71 -44.46
CA SER A 101 11.91 2.66 -45.55
C SER A 101 12.40 1.99 -46.84
N SER A 102 11.72 2.22 -47.96
CA SER A 102 12.26 1.99 -49.30
C SER A 102 12.34 3.32 -50.06
N PRO A 103 13.40 3.55 -50.85
CA PRO A 103 13.70 4.84 -51.45
C PRO A 103 12.99 5.07 -52.80
N ARG A 104 12.67 6.36 -52.98
CA ARG A 104 12.42 7.14 -54.20
C ARG A 104 12.91 6.51 -55.53
N THR A 105 12.03 6.47 -56.53
CA THR A 105 12.39 6.64 -57.95
C THR A 105 11.38 7.56 -58.62
N SER A 106 11.88 8.39 -59.54
CA SER A 106 11.15 9.31 -60.41
C SER A 106 10.74 8.62 -61.71
#